data_AF-A0A3D4Y4Y4-F1
#
_entry.id   AF-A0A3D4Y4Y4-F1
#
_cell.length_a   1.000
_cell.length_b   1.000
_cell.length_c   1.000
_cell.angle_alpha   90.00
_cell.angle_beta   90.00
_cell.angle_gamma   90.00
#
_symmetry.space_group_name_H-M   'P 1'
#
loop_
_entity.id
_entity.type
_entity.pdbx_description
1 polymer ?
#
loop_
_entity_poly.entity_id
_entity_poly.type
_entity_poly.pdbx_seq_one_letter_code
_entity_poly.pdbx_strand_id
1 'polypeptide(L)'
;MENRTPQRDKAVRTRQRLLEATLAQTAACGYHNITVDKIAAAAGVSTGSAYRYFRNKKEMLLAALAYHYENIQDFFGTPDSSLRSFSSPEDMLAYVLGQFYGLHRNIMPSTRN
;
A
#
# COMPACT_ATOMS: atom_id res chain seq x y z
N MET A 1 19.09 -15.07 -21.68
CA MET A 1 17.89 -14.21 -21.75
C MET A 1 16.77 -14.96 -21.05
N GLU A 2 16.48 -14.62 -19.80
CA GLU A 2 15.70 -15.44 -18.88
C GLU A 2 14.18 -15.33 -19.13
N ASN A 3 13.51 -16.48 -19.24
CA ASN A 3 12.08 -16.64 -19.45
C ASN A 3 11.25 -15.95 -18.35
N ARG A 4 10.86 -14.69 -18.56
CA ARG A 4 9.73 -14.08 -17.85
C ARG A 4 8.45 -14.76 -18.35
N THR A 5 8.07 -15.85 -17.70
CA THR A 5 6.87 -16.61 -18.08
C THR A 5 5.62 -15.74 -17.87
N PRO A 6 4.65 -15.76 -18.80
CA PRO A 6 3.42 -14.92 -18.74
C PRO A 6 2.59 -15.13 -17.46
N GLN A 7 2.80 -16.25 -16.78
CA GLN A 7 2.15 -16.57 -15.51
C GLN A 7 2.67 -15.72 -14.34
N ARG A 8 3.97 -15.37 -14.31
CA ARG A 8 4.54 -14.48 -13.28
C ARG A 8 4.01 -13.06 -13.42
N ASP A 9 3.95 -12.54 -14.64
CA ASP A 9 3.44 -11.19 -14.91
C ASP A 9 1.95 -11.05 -14.53
N LYS A 10 1.15 -12.09 -14.81
CA LYS A 10 -0.25 -12.13 -14.39
C LYS A 10 -0.39 -12.13 -12.85
N ALA A 11 0.47 -12.86 -12.15
CA ALA A 11 0.46 -12.90 -10.69
C ALA A 11 0.82 -11.53 -10.08
N VAL A 12 1.86 -10.87 -10.61
CA VAL A 12 2.28 -9.53 -10.19
C VAL A 12 1.15 -8.51 -10.41
N ARG A 13 0.54 -8.47 -11.60
CA ARG A 13 -0.58 -7.57 -11.91
C ARG A 13 -1.80 -7.83 -11.03
N THR A 14 -2.04 -9.08 -10.66
CA THR A 14 -3.14 -9.44 -9.77
C THR A 14 -2.88 -8.96 -8.35
N ARG A 15 -1.66 -9.17 -7.85
CA ARG A 15 -1.24 -8.67 -6.54
C ARG A 15 -1.37 -7.14 -6.50
N GLN A 16 -0.90 -6.43 -7.50
CA GLN A 16 -0.98 -4.97 -7.57
C GLN A 16 -2.43 -4.46 -7.49
N ARG A 17 -3.35 -5.03 -8.29
CA ARG A 17 -4.77 -4.66 -8.24
C ARG A 17 -5.39 -4.87 -6.87
N LEU A 18 -5.01 -5.93 -6.15
CA LEU A 18 -5.47 -6.17 -4.79
C LEU A 18 -4.97 -5.10 -3.81
N LEU A 19 -3.72 -4.65 -3.95
CA LEU A 19 -3.15 -3.59 -3.10
C LEU A 19 -3.85 -2.25 -3.37
N GLU A 20 -4.00 -1.86 -4.64
CA GLU A 20 -4.68 -0.62 -5.03
C GLU A 20 -6.14 -0.60 -4.55
N ALA A 21 -6.88 -1.70 -4.77
CA ALA A 21 -8.25 -1.84 -4.28
C ALA A 21 -8.35 -1.77 -2.75
N THR A 22 -7.36 -2.31 -2.04
CA THR A 22 -7.33 -2.26 -0.57
C THR A 22 -7.19 -0.81 -0.08
N LEU A 23 -6.29 -0.03 -0.66
CA LEU A 23 -6.10 1.38 -0.30
C LEU A 23 -7.36 2.18 -0.61
N ALA A 24 -7.91 2.03 -1.81
CA ALA A 24 -9.11 2.76 -2.22
C ALA A 24 -10.31 2.47 -1.31
N GLN A 25 -10.55 1.19 -0.98
CA GLN A 25 -11.62 0.80 -0.07
C GLN A 25 -11.39 1.30 1.36
N THR A 26 -10.14 1.25 1.84
CA THR A 26 -9.79 1.73 3.18
C THR A 26 -9.95 3.24 3.29
N ALA A 27 -9.55 3.99 2.26
CA ALA A 27 -9.72 5.44 2.20
C ALA A 27 -11.20 5.85 2.13
N ALA A 28 -12.02 5.10 1.40
CA ALA A 28 -13.44 5.41 1.24
C ALA A 28 -14.29 5.05 2.48
N CYS A 29 -14.01 3.90 3.11
CA CYS A 29 -14.91 3.29 4.10
C CYS A 29 -14.30 3.12 5.49
N GLY A 30 -13.00 3.34 5.65
CA GLY A 30 -12.24 3.07 6.87
C GLY A 30 -11.91 1.58 7.08
N TYR A 31 -10.82 1.29 7.80
CA TYR A 31 -10.29 -0.06 8.01
C TYR A 31 -11.29 -1.06 8.62
N HIS A 32 -12.15 -0.60 9.52
CA HIS A 32 -13.12 -1.48 10.18
C HIS A 32 -14.19 -2.00 9.21
N ASN A 33 -14.50 -1.25 8.15
CA ASN A 33 -15.63 -1.52 7.26
C ASN A 33 -15.28 -2.28 5.96
N ILE A 34 -13.98 -2.54 5.72
CA ILE A 34 -13.51 -3.34 4.58
C ILE A 34 -13.49 -4.84 4.93
N THR A 35 -13.66 -5.68 3.91
CA THR A 35 -13.51 -7.14 3.98
C THR A 35 -12.71 -7.64 2.78
N VAL A 36 -12.11 -8.84 2.89
CA VAL A 36 -11.35 -9.44 1.79
C VAL A 36 -12.23 -9.66 0.55
N ASP A 37 -13.50 -10.01 0.74
CA ASP A 37 -14.47 -10.17 -0.36
C ASP A 37 -14.71 -8.85 -1.11
N LYS A 38 -14.96 -7.75 -0.39
CA LYS A 38 -15.16 -6.42 -1.01
C LYS A 38 -13.92 -5.99 -1.78
N ILE A 39 -12.73 -6.25 -1.24
CA ILE A 39 -11.46 -5.93 -1.88
C ILE A 39 -11.26 -6.79 -3.14
N ALA A 40 -11.52 -8.10 -3.06
CA ALA A 40 -11.39 -9.01 -4.20
C ALA A 40 -12.33 -8.62 -5.35
N ALA A 41 -13.59 -8.31 -5.02
CA ALA A 41 -14.58 -7.82 -5.98
C ALA A 41 -14.10 -6.51 -6.65
N ALA A 42 -13.62 -5.55 -5.86
CA ALA A 42 -13.09 -4.29 -6.38
C ALA A 42 -11.83 -4.47 -7.26
N ALA A 43 -10.99 -5.46 -6.95
CA ALA A 43 -9.81 -5.81 -7.75
C ALA A 43 -10.12 -6.64 -9.00
N GLY A 44 -11.38 -7.04 -9.20
CA GLY A 44 -11.82 -7.87 -10.31
C GLY A 44 -11.26 -9.30 -10.27
N VAL A 45 -11.15 -9.89 -9.08
CA VAL A 45 -10.68 -11.26 -8.87
C VAL A 45 -11.57 -12.03 -7.91
N SER A 46 -11.50 -13.36 -7.93
CA SER A 46 -12.25 -14.18 -6.98
C SER A 46 -11.67 -14.06 -5.56
N THR A 47 -12.52 -14.19 -4.53
CA THR A 47 -12.06 -14.21 -3.14
C THR A 47 -11.01 -15.30 -2.89
N GLY A 48 -11.20 -16.50 -3.47
CA GLY A 48 -10.20 -17.58 -3.37
C GLY A 48 -8.85 -17.20 -3.98
N SER A 49 -8.84 -16.41 -5.06
CA SER A 49 -7.60 -15.87 -5.63
C SER A 49 -6.96 -14.86 -4.69
N ALA A 50 -7.74 -13.98 -4.04
CA ALA A 50 -7.24 -13.00 -3.09
C ALA A 50 -6.59 -13.69 -1.86
N TYR A 51 -7.20 -14.75 -1.34
CA TYR A 51 -6.65 -15.54 -0.23
C TYR A 51 -5.34 -16.26 -0.57
N ARG A 52 -5.00 -16.46 -1.85
CA ARG A 52 -3.67 -16.96 -2.24
C ARG A 52 -2.56 -15.92 -2.05
N TYR A 53 -2.89 -14.63 -2.01
CA TYR A 53 -1.91 -13.55 -1.83
C TYR A 53 -1.87 -13.04 -0.39
N PHE A 54 -3.00 -13.03 0.31
CA PHE A 54 -3.11 -12.45 1.64
C PHE A 54 -4.04 -13.27 2.52
N ARG A 55 -3.66 -13.52 3.77
CA ARG A 55 -4.44 -14.35 4.70
C ARG A 55 -5.64 -13.62 5.28
N ASN A 56 -5.55 -12.29 5.40
CA ASN A 56 -6.62 -11.47 6.00
C ASN A 56 -6.51 -10.00 5.55
N LYS A 57 -7.53 -9.20 5.92
CA LYS A 57 -7.58 -7.77 5.57
C LYS A 57 -6.47 -6.92 6.20
N LYS A 58 -5.95 -7.33 7.37
CA LYS A 58 -4.84 -6.61 8.04
C LYS A 58 -3.57 -6.74 7.22
N GLU A 59 -3.24 -7.95 6.78
CA GLU A 59 -2.09 -8.23 5.92
C GLU A 59 -2.21 -7.51 4.58
N MET A 60 -3.40 -7.51 3.95
CA MET A 60 -3.66 -6.73 2.74
C MET A 60 -3.36 -5.25 2.95
N LEU A 61 -3.88 -4.65 4.01
CA LEU A 61 -3.71 -3.21 4.26
C LEU A 61 -2.25 -2.85 4.53
N LEU A 62 -1.56 -3.60 5.38
CA LEU A 62 -0.13 -3.38 5.66
C LEU A 62 0.71 -3.46 4.37
N ALA A 63 0.47 -4.49 3.56
CA ALA A 63 1.16 -4.65 2.29
C ALA A 63 0.84 -3.51 1.31
N ALA A 64 -0.39 -3.01 1.32
CA ALA A 64 -0.83 -1.95 0.42
C ALA A 64 -0.25 -0.58 0.81
N LEU A 65 -0.23 -0.27 2.11
CA LEU A 65 0.45 0.91 2.63
C LEU A 65 1.95 0.90 2.31
N ALA A 66 2.62 -0.25 2.50
CA ALA A 66 4.04 -0.40 2.17
C ALA A 66 4.29 -0.14 0.68
N TYR A 67 3.48 -0.77 -0.17
CA TYR A 67 3.55 -0.59 -1.63
C TYR A 67 3.34 0.88 -2.05
N HIS A 68 2.37 1.57 -1.44
CA HIS A 68 2.09 2.96 -1.78
C HIS A 68 3.21 3.90 -1.34
N TYR A 69 3.78 3.66 -0.16
CA TYR A 69 4.90 4.46 0.33
C TYR A 69 6.17 4.24 -0.48
N GLU A 70 6.48 2.99 -0.88
CA GLU A 70 7.59 2.70 -1.80
C GLU A 70 7.42 3.49 -3.11
N ASN A 71 6.21 3.54 -3.68
CA ASN A 71 5.94 4.33 -4.88
C ASN A 71 6.10 5.86 -4.65
N ILE A 72 5.68 6.36 -3.48
CA ILE A 72 5.87 7.76 -3.09
C ILE A 72 7.36 8.08 -2.98
N GLN A 73 8.14 7.20 -2.36
CA GLN A 73 9.59 7.38 -2.21
C GLN A 73 10.34 7.32 -3.53
N ASP A 74 9.99 6.39 -4.42
CA ASP A 74 10.55 6.34 -5.77
C ASP A 74 10.28 7.64 -6.52
N PHE A 75 9.11 8.26 -6.29
CA PHE A 75 8.77 9.55 -6.86
C PHE A 75 9.59 10.72 -6.25
N PHE A 76 9.87 10.69 -4.94
CA PHE A 76 10.63 11.74 -4.24
C PHE A 76 12.15 11.50 -4.12
N GLY A 77 12.65 10.34 -4.56
CA GLY A 77 14.07 9.99 -4.56
C GLY A 77 14.66 9.62 -3.19
N THR A 78 13.84 9.26 -2.19
CA THR A 78 14.31 8.94 -0.82
C THR A 78 13.92 7.51 -0.43
N PRO A 79 14.74 6.48 -0.71
CA PRO A 79 14.43 5.11 -0.31
C PRO A 79 14.58 4.91 1.21
N ASP A 80 13.49 4.55 1.88
CA ASP A 80 13.47 4.13 3.29
C ASP A 80 12.57 2.90 3.44
N SER A 81 13.19 1.76 3.71
CA SER A 81 12.56 0.43 3.80
C SER A 81 11.98 0.11 5.18
N SER A 82 11.99 1.06 6.12
CA SER A 82 11.54 0.86 7.51
C SER A 82 10.08 0.44 7.61
N LEU A 83 9.25 0.75 6.60
CA LEU A 83 7.83 0.43 6.62
C LEU A 83 7.50 -1.06 6.66
N ARG A 84 8.38 -1.92 6.16
CA ARG A 84 8.16 -3.37 6.15
C ARG A 84 8.26 -3.99 7.54
N SER A 85 8.78 -3.25 8.51
CA SER A 85 8.99 -3.72 9.88
C SER A 85 7.77 -3.53 10.79
N PHE A 86 6.75 -2.76 10.37
CA PHE A 86 5.59 -2.48 11.20
C PHE A 86 4.56 -3.61 11.17
N SER A 87 4.09 -3.99 12.36
CA SER A 87 3.07 -5.04 12.55
C SER A 87 1.66 -4.48 12.77
N SER A 88 1.52 -3.15 12.88
CA SER A 88 0.24 -2.47 13.08
C SER A 88 0.00 -1.35 12.04
N PRO A 89 -1.21 -1.27 11.45
CA PRO A 89 -1.56 -0.18 10.53
C PRO A 89 -1.50 1.19 11.21
N GLU A 90 -1.85 1.30 12.49
CA GLU A 90 -1.84 2.54 13.25
C GLU A 90 -0.42 3.10 13.40
N ASP A 91 0.54 2.25 13.76
CA ASP A 91 1.95 2.63 13.90
C ASP A 91 2.54 3.08 12.55
N MET A 92 2.16 2.36 11.49
CA MET A 92 2.58 2.67 10.13
C MET A 92 2.01 4.02 9.66
N LEU A 93 0.72 4.28 9.94
CA LEU A 93 0.09 5.57 9.65
C LEU A 93 0.77 6.70 10.44
N ALA A 94 1.03 6.49 11.74
CA ALA A 94 1.73 7.47 12.57
C ALA A 94 3.15 7.77 12.04
N TYR A 95 3.88 6.75 11.59
CA TYR A 95 5.20 6.91 10.98
C TYR A 95 5.13 7.68 9.66
N VAL A 96 4.23 7.31 8.74
CA VAL A 96 4.06 7.99 7.45
C VAL A 96 3.66 9.44 7.65
N LEU A 97 2.70 9.72 8.53
CA LEU A 97 2.33 11.09 8.88
C LEU A 97 3.52 11.84 9.49
N GLY A 98 4.27 11.23 10.41
CA GLY A 98 5.49 11.79 10.98
C GLY A 98 6.54 12.16 9.93
N GLN A 99 6.74 11.34 8.90
CA GLN A 99 7.62 11.63 7.77
C GLN A 99 7.09 12.80 6.93
N PHE A 100 5.79 12.80 6.57
CA PHE A 100 5.18 13.92 5.82
C PHE A 100 5.25 15.25 6.58
N TYR A 101 4.93 15.28 7.87
CA TYR A 101 5.02 16.49 8.70
C TYR A 101 6.46 16.87 9.05
N GLY A 102 7.37 15.90 9.18
CA GLY A 102 8.80 16.12 9.44
C GLY A 102 9.55 16.67 8.23
N LEU A 103 9.21 16.21 7.01
CA LEU A 103 9.76 16.72 5.75
C LEU A 103 9.22 18.12 5.39
N HIS A 104 7.94 18.41 5.68
CA HIS A 104 7.34 19.70 5.32
C HIS A 104 7.90 20.91 6.09
N ARG A 105 8.59 20.71 7.22
CA ARG A 105 9.24 21.81 7.97
C ARG A 105 10.48 22.38 7.25
N ASN A 106 11.00 21.71 6.21
CA ASN A 106 12.21 22.14 5.49
C ASN A 106 11.97 22.66 4.06
N ILE A 107 10.74 22.57 3.52
CA ILE A 107 10.43 22.91 2.11
C ILE A 107 9.29 23.94 1.99
N MET A 108 9.20 24.87 2.93
CA MET A 108 8.67 26.20 2.62
C MET A 108 9.68 27.23 3.11
N PRO A 109 10.34 28.01 2.22
CA PRO A 109 10.95 29.24 2.66
C PRO A 109 9.81 30.10 3.19
N SER A 110 9.98 30.57 4.43
CA SER A 110 9.16 31.63 4.98
C SER A 110 9.17 32.80 3.99
N THR A 111 8.10 32.99 3.21
CA THR A 111 7.80 34.31 2.64
C THR A 111 7.32 35.17 3.78
N ARG A 112 8.26 35.55 4.64
CA ARG A 112 8.10 36.62 5.60
C ARG A 112 8.26 37.92 4.81
N ASN A 113 7.11 38.57 4.61
CA ASN A 113 7.01 39.98 4.24
C ASN A 113 7.48 40.86 5.39
#